data_AF-A0A086AP45-F1
#
_entry.id   AF-A0A086AP45-F1
#
_cell.length_a   1.000
_cell.length_b   1.000
_cell.length_c   1.000
_cell.angle_alpha   90.00
_cell.angle_beta   90.00
_cell.angle_gamma   90.00
#
_symmetry.space_group_name_H-M   'P 1'
#
loop_
_entity.id
_entity.type
_entity.pdbx_description
1 polymer ?
#
loop_
_entity_poly.entity_id
_entity_poly.type
_entity_poly.pdbx_seq_one_letter_code
_entity_poly.pdbx_strand_id
1 'polypeptide(L)'
;MKNKIIILLVSCSFLVSCKESKKDIITVKPKEISAKKSLPRLIDDPKLENEKILIYAGDSNDSFVISKNKLNKIEQLFPVFKAELPLNPNDSYKGNEWRNYINQDGKEETITFGSESDRDRFCLIYTYYLKQKNGEEKFRVEREKLIQMYRAVNELYGGLNYGGTYFGHQFERLHADAEYSIYRLSLDKEYYDKKYDFQKQKKLYIQSLTQYVADEESQDPYQDNSTDGKQKSAERAKRLQEKIDILQKLITNYFYLNEVQKFEMNYYK
;
A
#
# COMPACT_ATOMS: atom_id res chain seq x y z
N MET A 1 -34.77 -6.92 60.04
CA MET A 1 -33.39 -7.45 60.04
C MET A 1 -32.62 -6.75 58.93
N LYS A 2 -31.64 -5.92 59.30
CA LYS A 2 -30.77 -5.16 58.40
C LYS A 2 -29.41 -5.86 58.40
N ASN A 3 -28.88 -6.24 57.25
CA ASN A 3 -27.45 -6.54 57.12
C ASN A 3 -26.87 -5.69 55.99
N LYS A 4 -26.07 -4.71 56.42
CA LYS A 4 -25.19 -3.89 55.59
C LYS A 4 -23.93 -4.72 55.32
N ILE A 5 -23.55 -4.89 54.06
CA ILE A 5 -22.23 -5.41 53.70
C ILE A 5 -21.32 -4.22 53.45
N ILE A 6 -20.30 -4.09 54.31
CA ILE A 6 -19.20 -3.15 54.22
C ILE A 6 -18.11 -3.82 53.37
N ILE A 7 -17.74 -3.23 52.24
CA ILE A 7 -16.56 -3.65 51.46
C ILE A 7 -15.41 -2.72 51.87
N LEU A 8 -14.40 -3.29 52.52
CA LEU A 8 -13.20 -2.60 52.96
C LEU A 8 -12.17 -2.63 51.83
N LEU A 9 -11.72 -1.45 51.40
CA LEU A 9 -10.59 -1.22 50.51
C LEU A 9 -9.27 -1.57 51.25
N VAL A 10 -8.47 -2.46 50.67
CA VAL A 10 -7.06 -2.64 51.06
C VAL A 10 -6.20 -2.48 49.81
N SER A 11 -5.60 -1.30 49.66
CA SER A 11 -4.58 -0.99 48.68
C SER A 11 -3.21 -1.37 49.23
N CYS A 12 -2.63 -2.48 48.76
CA CYS A 12 -1.23 -2.83 49.02
C CYS A 12 -0.33 -2.27 47.91
N SER A 13 0.29 -1.13 48.19
CA SER A 13 1.35 -0.52 47.40
C SER A 13 2.68 -1.22 47.72
N PHE A 14 3.18 -2.07 46.82
CA PHE A 14 4.57 -2.55 46.89
C PHE A 14 5.49 -1.53 46.20
N LEU A 15 6.17 -0.71 47.00
CA LEU A 15 7.28 0.14 46.56
C LEU A 15 8.55 -0.71 46.48
N VAL A 16 8.93 -1.13 45.27
CA VAL A 16 10.27 -1.65 45.01
C VAL A 16 11.19 -0.45 44.75
N SER A 17 12.00 -0.13 45.75
CA SER A 17 13.06 0.87 45.69
C SER A 17 14.28 0.28 44.98
N CYS A 18 14.49 0.65 43.71
CA CYS A 18 15.79 0.53 43.06
C CYS A 18 16.60 1.81 43.32
N LYS A 19 17.69 1.70 44.08
CA LYS A 19 18.70 2.75 44.22
C LYS A 19 19.51 2.82 42.92
N GLU A 20 19.32 3.85 42.11
CA GLU A 20 20.27 4.20 41.05
C GLU A 20 21.46 4.97 41.62
N SER A 21 22.65 4.45 41.34
CA SER A 21 23.92 5.13 41.62
C SER A 21 24.09 6.33 40.69
N LYS A 22 24.30 7.53 41.26
CA LYS A 22 24.70 8.72 40.50
C LYS A 22 26.01 8.45 39.74
N LYS A 23 25.95 8.46 38.41
CA LYS A 23 27.12 8.66 37.54
C LYS A 23 27.11 10.12 37.12
N ASP A 24 28.21 10.81 37.39
CA ASP A 24 28.43 12.18 36.95
C ASP A 24 28.36 12.26 35.42
N ILE A 25 27.41 13.05 34.93
CA ILE A 25 27.28 13.37 33.50
C ILE A 25 28.32 14.44 33.21
N ILE A 26 29.43 14.04 32.58
CA ILE A 26 30.31 14.95 31.88
C ILE A 26 29.52 15.49 30.69
N THR A 27 29.02 16.72 30.81
CA THR A 27 28.37 17.44 29.72
C THR A 27 29.40 17.82 28.66
N VAL A 28 29.79 16.86 27.81
CA VAL A 28 30.45 17.17 26.56
C VAL A 28 29.38 17.77 25.66
N LYS A 29 29.43 19.09 25.47
CA LYS A 29 28.62 19.79 24.46
C LYS A 29 28.74 19.00 23.14
N PRO A 30 27.63 18.57 22.51
CA PRO A 30 27.70 18.00 21.18
C PRO A 30 28.30 19.08 20.29
N LYS A 31 29.49 18.80 19.76
CA LYS A 31 30.05 19.59 18.67
C LYS A 31 29.10 19.35 17.51
N GLU A 32 28.23 20.33 17.21
CA GLU A 32 27.49 20.37 15.96
C GLU A 32 28.52 20.37 14.82
N ILE A 33 28.85 19.18 14.35
CA ILE A 33 29.40 18.99 13.02
C ILE A 33 28.17 19.07 12.11
N SER A 34 27.76 20.30 11.83
CA SER A 34 26.96 20.60 10.64
C SER A 34 27.86 20.29 9.44
N ALA A 35 27.98 19.01 9.11
CA ALA A 35 28.39 18.60 7.80
C ALA A 35 27.26 19.08 6.88
N LYS A 36 27.44 20.25 6.26
CA LYS A 36 26.67 20.63 5.08
C LYS A 36 26.82 19.48 4.09
N LYS A 37 25.85 18.57 4.08
CA LYS A 37 25.84 17.43 3.18
C LYS A 37 25.71 18.03 1.78
N SER A 38 26.83 18.09 1.06
CA SER A 38 26.85 18.59 -0.31
C SER A 38 25.87 17.75 -1.13
N LEU A 39 24.99 18.41 -1.88
CA LEU A 39 24.05 17.73 -2.76
C LEU A 39 24.80 16.83 -3.76
N PRO A 40 24.26 15.64 -4.08
CA PRO A 40 24.88 14.77 -5.07
C PRO A 40 24.89 15.47 -6.43
N ARG A 41 26.01 15.38 -7.16
CA ARG A 41 26.09 15.86 -8.54
C ARG A 41 25.76 14.72 -9.48
N LEU A 42 24.75 14.89 -10.32
CA LEU A 42 24.30 13.88 -11.27
C LEU A 42 24.43 14.42 -12.70
N ILE A 43 25.12 13.65 -13.53
CA ILE A 43 25.43 14.00 -14.92
C ILE A 43 24.70 13.00 -15.82
N ASP A 44 24.09 13.51 -16.88
CA ASP A 44 23.46 12.67 -17.90
C ASP A 44 24.55 11.95 -18.70
N ASP A 45 24.35 10.68 -19.01
CA ASP A 45 25.22 9.95 -19.93
C ASP A 45 24.78 10.30 -21.36
N PRO A 46 25.64 10.93 -22.18
CA PRO A 46 25.30 11.26 -23.57
C PRO A 46 24.93 10.04 -24.40
N LYS A 47 25.45 8.85 -24.06
CA LYS A 47 25.13 7.61 -24.76
C LYS A 47 23.67 7.18 -24.56
N LEU A 48 23.02 7.67 -23.50
CA LEU A 48 21.66 7.30 -23.10
C LEU A 48 20.64 8.40 -23.43
N GLU A 49 21.04 9.48 -24.09
CA GLU A 49 20.22 10.67 -24.34
C GLU A 49 18.90 10.33 -25.08
N ASN A 50 18.98 9.42 -26.04
CA ASN A 50 17.83 8.99 -26.84
C ASN A 50 17.19 7.69 -26.31
N GLU A 51 17.76 7.06 -25.28
CA GLU A 51 17.22 5.82 -24.74
C GLU A 51 16.02 6.11 -23.84
N LYS A 52 14.92 5.42 -24.13
CA LYS A 52 13.66 5.54 -23.38
C LYS A 52 13.23 4.16 -22.92
N ILE A 53 12.73 4.10 -21.69
CA ILE A 53 12.16 2.91 -21.08
C ILE A 53 10.66 3.13 -20.98
N LEU A 54 9.89 2.15 -21.46
CA LEU A 54 8.47 2.04 -21.16
C LEU A 54 8.31 1.36 -19.80
N ILE A 55 7.75 2.08 -18.84
CA ILE A 55 7.32 1.52 -17.57
C ILE A 55 5.85 1.14 -17.71
N TYR A 56 5.52 -0.13 -17.53
CA TYR A 56 4.16 -0.66 -17.57
C TYR A 56 3.85 -1.39 -16.27
N ALA A 57 2.70 -1.10 -15.68
CA ALA A 57 2.24 -1.73 -14.45
C ALA A 57 1.58 -3.11 -14.70
N GLY A 58 1.08 -3.33 -15.92
CA GLY A 58 0.33 -4.52 -16.34
C GLY A 58 -0.29 -4.32 -17.73
N ASP A 59 -1.36 -5.06 -18.03
CA ASP A 59 -2.06 -5.01 -19.34
C ASP A 59 -3.02 -3.81 -19.49
N SER A 60 -3.16 -2.97 -18.46
CA SER A 60 -3.89 -1.70 -18.54
C SER A 60 -3.02 -0.59 -19.10
N ASN A 61 -3.66 0.51 -19.54
CA ASN A 61 -3.00 1.72 -20.08
C ASN A 61 -2.09 2.45 -19.07
N ASP A 62 -1.88 1.91 -17.87
CA ASP A 62 -1.10 2.50 -16.79
C ASP A 62 0.40 2.30 -17.08
N SER A 63 0.86 3.11 -18.04
CA SER A 63 2.22 3.09 -18.51
C SER A 63 2.70 4.51 -18.79
N PHE A 64 4.01 4.71 -18.68
CA PHE A 64 4.63 5.95 -19.12
C PHE A 64 6.04 5.70 -19.62
N VAL A 65 6.48 6.62 -20.47
CA VAL A 65 7.82 6.58 -21.03
C VAL A 65 8.74 7.50 -20.24
N ILE A 66 9.87 6.97 -19.80
CA ILE A 66 10.90 7.72 -19.07
C ILE A 66 12.23 7.63 -19.81
N SER A 67 13.02 8.71 -19.83
CA SER A 67 14.38 8.62 -20.38
C SER A 67 15.25 7.79 -19.46
N LYS A 68 16.19 7.03 -20.04
CA LYS A 68 17.13 6.21 -19.27
C LYS A 68 17.95 7.06 -18.31
N ASN A 69 18.37 8.25 -18.75
CA ASN A 69 19.07 9.22 -17.91
C ASN A 69 18.24 9.66 -16.69
N LYS A 70 16.95 9.95 -16.86
CA LYS A 70 16.08 10.30 -15.73
C LYS A 70 15.91 9.11 -14.78
N LEU A 71 15.73 7.90 -15.30
CA LEU A 71 15.62 6.69 -14.48
C LEU A 71 16.91 6.46 -13.68
N ASN A 72 18.09 6.61 -14.28
CA ASN A 72 19.38 6.49 -13.60
C ASN A 72 19.54 7.51 -12.46
N LYS A 73 19.08 8.75 -12.65
CA LYS A 73 19.05 9.76 -11.57
C LYS A 73 18.13 9.33 -10.43
N ILE A 74 16.95 8.79 -10.77
CA ILE A 74 16.01 8.26 -9.77
C ILE A 74 16.64 7.11 -8.98
N GLU A 75 17.29 6.16 -9.64
CA GLU A 75 17.96 5.03 -8.98
C GLU A 75 19.01 5.49 -7.95
N GLN A 76 19.79 6.52 -8.30
CA GLN A 76 20.83 7.06 -7.42
C GLN A 76 20.28 7.83 -6.23
N LEU A 77 19.18 8.57 -6.42
CA LEU A 77 18.57 9.41 -5.38
C LEU A 77 17.62 8.63 -4.46
N PHE A 78 16.99 7.58 -4.98
CA PHE A 78 15.96 6.80 -4.31
C PHE A 78 16.36 5.31 -4.29
N PRO A 79 17.30 4.92 -3.41
CA PRO A 79 17.80 3.54 -3.34
C PRO A 79 16.70 2.53 -2.98
N VAL A 80 15.55 2.99 -2.47
CA VAL A 80 14.38 2.17 -2.13
C VAL A 80 13.90 1.30 -3.30
N PHE A 81 14.05 1.78 -4.54
CA PHE A 81 13.65 1.03 -5.74
C PHE A 81 14.49 -0.22 -5.98
N LYS A 82 15.76 -0.22 -5.56
CA LYS A 82 16.69 -1.35 -5.71
C LYS A 82 17.07 -1.97 -4.37
N ALA A 83 16.26 -1.75 -3.34
CA ALA A 83 16.51 -2.30 -2.01
C ALA A 83 16.61 -3.83 -2.06
N GLU A 84 17.57 -4.38 -1.32
CA GLU A 84 17.71 -5.82 -1.17
C GLU A 84 16.47 -6.42 -0.48
N LEU A 85 15.99 -5.72 0.55
CA LEU A 85 14.77 -6.05 1.28
C LEU A 85 13.74 -4.92 1.09
N PRO A 86 12.94 -4.95 0.01
CA PRO A 86 11.89 -3.96 -0.20
C PRO A 86 10.87 -3.95 0.94
N LEU A 87 10.42 -2.74 1.30
CA LEU A 87 9.29 -2.52 2.22
C LEU A 87 7.98 -2.52 1.44
N ASN A 88 6.83 -2.47 2.12
CA ASN A 88 5.58 -2.24 1.38
C ASN A 88 5.60 -0.87 0.66
N PRO A 89 4.76 -0.65 -0.36
CA PRO A 89 4.82 0.58 -1.16
C PRO A 89 4.62 1.86 -0.35
N ASN A 90 3.72 1.85 0.64
CA ASN A 90 3.45 3.02 1.49
C ASN A 90 4.65 3.37 2.38
N ASP A 91 5.27 2.37 3.01
CA ASP A 91 6.48 2.56 3.81
C ASP A 91 7.69 2.93 2.95
N SER A 92 7.78 2.37 1.74
CA SER A 92 8.82 2.73 0.76
C SER A 92 8.69 4.19 0.31
N TYR A 93 7.47 4.69 0.15
CA TYR A 93 7.20 6.06 -0.25
C TYR A 93 7.49 7.07 0.87
N LYS A 94 7.20 6.71 2.12
CA LYS A 94 7.37 7.59 3.30
C LYS A 94 8.83 8.08 3.44
N GLY A 95 9.03 9.39 3.41
CA GLY A 95 10.37 10.01 3.46
C GLY A 95 11.14 9.98 2.14
N ASN A 96 10.54 9.49 1.05
CA ASN A 96 11.08 9.42 -0.30
C ASN A 96 10.24 10.28 -1.28
N GLU A 97 9.59 11.32 -0.78
CA GLU A 97 8.72 12.19 -1.57
C GLU A 97 9.52 13.13 -2.47
N TRP A 98 10.77 13.48 -2.12
CA TRP A 98 11.62 14.30 -2.99
C TRP A 98 13.11 14.22 -2.61
N ARG A 99 13.97 14.57 -3.56
CA ARG A 99 15.44 14.67 -3.40
C ARG A 99 15.99 15.80 -4.28
N ASN A 100 16.86 16.61 -3.71
CA ASN A 100 17.61 17.63 -4.45
C ASN A 100 18.95 17.08 -4.93
N TYR A 101 19.43 17.59 -6.06
CA TYR A 101 20.71 17.25 -6.66
C TYR A 101 21.27 18.43 -7.46
N ILE A 102 22.57 18.41 -7.77
CA ILE A 102 23.19 19.37 -8.68
C ILE A 102 23.27 18.73 -10.08
N ASN A 103 22.71 19.40 -11.08
CA ASN A 103 22.73 18.94 -12.47
C ASN A 103 24.11 19.17 -13.14
N GLN A 104 24.22 18.79 -14.42
CA GLN A 104 25.47 18.92 -15.18
C GLN A 104 25.97 20.37 -15.31
N ASP A 105 25.04 21.34 -15.36
CA ASP A 105 25.31 22.78 -15.46
C ASP A 105 25.63 23.42 -14.10
N GLY A 106 25.66 22.65 -13.02
CA GLY A 106 25.91 23.16 -11.67
C GLY A 106 24.69 23.79 -11.00
N LYS A 107 23.48 23.62 -11.55
CA LYS A 107 22.23 24.12 -10.97
C LYS A 107 21.60 23.09 -10.05
N GLU A 108 21.00 23.55 -8.96
CA GLU A 108 20.18 22.70 -8.09
C GLU A 108 18.86 22.37 -8.79
N GLU A 109 18.51 21.09 -8.79
CA GLU A 109 17.25 20.54 -9.28
C GLU A 109 16.67 19.55 -8.27
N THR A 110 15.37 19.29 -8.40
CA THR A 110 14.64 18.37 -7.52
C THR A 110 13.96 17.29 -8.35
N ILE A 111 14.08 16.04 -7.90
CA ILE A 111 13.16 14.97 -8.29
C ILE A 111 12.12 14.85 -7.19
N THR A 112 10.84 14.96 -7.54
CA THR A 112 9.72 14.91 -6.59
C THR A 112 8.71 13.85 -7.00
N PHE A 113 8.12 13.25 -5.98
CA PHE A 113 6.99 12.33 -5.95
C PHE A 113 5.86 12.86 -5.04
N GLY A 114 5.88 14.16 -4.70
CA GLY A 114 5.04 14.73 -3.64
C GLY A 114 3.59 15.07 -4.01
N SER A 115 3.21 15.02 -5.29
CA SER A 115 1.80 15.16 -5.71
C SER A 115 1.11 13.79 -5.80
N GLU A 116 -0.23 13.75 -5.85
CA GLU A 116 -0.94 12.47 -6.03
C GLU A 116 -0.51 11.75 -7.31
N SER A 117 -0.44 12.48 -8.43
CA SER A 117 0.02 11.92 -9.72
C SER A 117 1.50 11.52 -9.70
N ASP A 118 2.35 12.20 -8.93
CA ASP A 118 3.74 11.77 -8.82
C ASP A 118 3.90 10.58 -7.86
N ARG A 119 3.03 10.43 -6.85
CA ARG A 119 2.97 9.20 -6.05
C ARG A 119 2.53 8.01 -6.90
N ASP A 120 1.63 8.21 -7.86
CA ASP A 120 1.27 7.17 -8.82
C ASP A 120 2.50 6.74 -9.63
N ARG A 121 3.26 7.72 -10.16
CA ARG A 121 4.55 7.45 -10.83
C ARG A 121 5.55 6.72 -9.93
N PHE A 122 5.63 7.07 -8.65
CA PHE A 122 6.47 6.35 -7.69
C PHE A 122 6.07 4.87 -7.64
N CYS A 123 4.78 4.57 -7.47
CA CYS A 123 4.29 3.20 -7.43
C CYS A 123 4.52 2.45 -8.74
N LEU A 124 4.40 3.10 -9.90
CA LEU A 124 4.70 2.49 -11.19
C LEU A 124 6.20 2.13 -11.35
N ILE A 125 7.10 3.04 -10.95
CA ILE A 125 8.55 2.75 -10.94
C ILE A 125 8.86 1.63 -9.94
N TYR A 126 8.22 1.66 -8.77
CA TYR A 126 8.38 0.63 -7.76
C TYR A 126 7.95 -0.76 -8.26
N THR A 127 6.80 -0.82 -8.93
CA THR A 127 6.29 -2.00 -9.63
C THR A 127 7.31 -2.51 -10.63
N TYR A 128 7.86 -1.63 -11.48
CA TYR A 128 8.84 -2.00 -12.50
C TYR A 128 10.06 -2.73 -11.93
N TYR A 129 10.62 -2.24 -10.83
CA TYR A 129 11.78 -2.89 -10.20
C TYR A 129 11.42 -4.16 -9.45
N LEU A 130 10.32 -4.17 -8.69
CA LEU A 130 9.91 -5.38 -7.99
C LEU A 130 9.53 -6.50 -8.96
N LYS A 131 8.87 -6.17 -10.08
CA LYS A 131 8.54 -7.13 -11.13
C LYS A 131 9.77 -7.83 -11.68
N GLN A 132 10.83 -7.07 -11.98
CA GLN A 132 12.12 -7.62 -12.40
C GLN A 132 12.75 -8.49 -11.31
N LYS A 133 12.75 -8.02 -10.05
CA LYS A 133 13.31 -8.75 -8.91
C LYS A 133 12.60 -10.08 -8.66
N ASN A 134 11.27 -10.09 -8.74
CA ASN A 134 10.43 -11.26 -8.52
C ASN A 134 10.55 -12.28 -9.67
N GLY A 135 10.91 -11.81 -10.86
CA GLY A 135 10.81 -12.56 -12.11
C GLY A 135 9.46 -12.29 -12.77
N GLU A 136 9.51 -11.67 -13.93
CA GLU A 136 8.33 -11.23 -14.68
C GLU A 136 7.42 -12.41 -15.06
N GLU A 137 7.96 -13.43 -15.74
CA GLU A 137 7.16 -14.58 -16.17
C GLU A 137 6.81 -15.54 -15.02
N LYS A 138 7.69 -15.63 -14.00
CA LYS A 138 7.57 -16.62 -12.93
C LYS A 138 6.25 -16.53 -12.15
N PHE A 139 5.78 -15.31 -11.91
CA PHE A 139 4.60 -15.03 -11.09
C PHE A 139 3.48 -14.34 -11.88
N ARG A 140 3.44 -14.53 -13.21
CA ARG A 140 2.47 -13.84 -14.07
C ARG A 140 1.02 -14.10 -13.65
N VAL A 141 0.68 -15.34 -13.34
CA VAL A 141 -0.68 -15.75 -12.93
C VAL A 141 -1.04 -15.18 -11.56
N GLU A 142 -0.13 -15.26 -10.59
CA GLU A 142 -0.31 -14.71 -9.25
C GLU A 142 -0.52 -13.20 -9.30
N ARG A 143 0.27 -12.51 -10.12
CA ARG A 143 0.21 -11.06 -10.34
C ARG A 143 -1.12 -10.62 -10.92
N GLU A 144 -1.53 -11.20 -12.04
CA GLU A 144 -2.80 -10.90 -12.68
C GLU A 144 -3.97 -11.11 -11.71
N LYS A 145 -3.91 -12.19 -10.92
CA LYS A 145 -4.95 -12.49 -9.92
C LYS A 145 -4.96 -11.49 -8.76
N LEU A 146 -3.80 -11.13 -8.21
CA LEU A 146 -3.68 -10.11 -7.15
C LEU A 146 -4.21 -8.76 -7.62
N ILE A 147 -3.80 -8.31 -8.81
CA ILE A 147 -4.27 -7.05 -9.41
C ILE A 147 -5.79 -7.07 -9.55
N GLN A 148 -6.39 -8.15 -10.07
CA GLN A 148 -7.84 -8.26 -10.21
C GLN A 148 -8.56 -8.21 -8.86
N MET A 149 -8.04 -8.87 -7.83
CA MET A 149 -8.65 -8.83 -6.50
C MET A 149 -8.53 -7.43 -5.86
N TYR A 150 -7.36 -6.78 -5.94
CA TYR A 150 -7.17 -5.43 -5.40
C TYR A 150 -8.04 -4.40 -6.13
N ARG A 151 -8.19 -4.54 -7.45
CA ARG A 151 -9.15 -3.75 -8.23
C ARG A 151 -10.58 -3.97 -7.76
N ALA A 152 -11.00 -5.23 -7.55
CA ALA A 152 -12.33 -5.52 -7.06
C ALA A 152 -12.60 -4.91 -5.67
N VAL A 153 -11.64 -4.95 -4.75
CA VAL A 153 -11.75 -4.25 -3.45
C VAL A 153 -11.86 -2.73 -3.67
N ASN A 154 -10.96 -2.14 -4.45
CA ASN A 154 -10.97 -0.70 -4.69
C ASN A 154 -12.27 -0.20 -5.33
N GLU A 155 -12.80 -0.95 -6.29
CA GLU A 155 -14.06 -0.64 -6.95
C GLU A 155 -15.28 -0.87 -6.04
N LEU A 156 -15.24 -1.88 -5.17
CA LEU A 156 -16.29 -2.12 -4.17
C LEU A 156 -16.39 -0.91 -3.23
N TYR A 157 -15.26 -0.51 -2.64
CA TYR A 157 -15.22 0.64 -1.74
C TYR A 157 -15.47 1.97 -2.46
N GLY A 158 -14.98 2.12 -3.70
CA GLY A 158 -15.29 3.26 -4.54
C GLY A 158 -16.78 3.38 -4.82
N GLY A 159 -17.45 2.28 -5.15
CA GLY A 159 -18.89 2.26 -5.36
C GLY A 159 -19.67 2.62 -4.09
N LEU A 160 -19.28 2.04 -2.95
CA LEU A 160 -19.87 2.35 -1.64
C LEU A 160 -19.75 3.82 -1.26
N ASN A 161 -18.64 4.47 -1.61
CA ASN A 161 -18.36 5.87 -1.28
C ASN A 161 -18.71 6.86 -2.43
N TYR A 162 -19.46 6.45 -3.45
CA TYR A 162 -19.84 7.28 -4.60
C TYR A 162 -18.65 7.83 -5.41
N GLY A 163 -17.56 7.07 -5.43
CA GLY A 163 -16.34 7.37 -6.16
C GLY A 163 -15.42 8.34 -5.41
N GLY A 164 -14.58 9.05 -6.16
CA GLY A 164 -13.57 9.95 -5.62
C GLY A 164 -12.22 9.74 -6.29
N THR A 165 -11.42 10.82 -6.36
CA THR A 165 -10.10 10.79 -7.01
C THR A 165 -9.15 9.79 -6.35
N TYR A 166 -9.29 9.57 -5.04
CA TYR A 166 -8.55 8.56 -4.29
C TYR A 166 -8.63 7.16 -4.94
N PHE A 167 -9.84 6.69 -5.27
CA PHE A 167 -10.04 5.39 -5.90
C PHE A 167 -9.46 5.36 -7.32
N GLY A 168 -9.45 6.50 -8.02
CA GLY A 168 -8.78 6.67 -9.30
C GLY A 168 -7.28 6.45 -9.19
N HIS A 169 -6.61 7.16 -8.28
CA HIS A 169 -5.18 6.99 -8.03
C HIS A 169 -4.81 5.57 -7.59
N GLN A 170 -5.69 4.91 -6.84
CA GLN A 170 -5.42 3.57 -6.34
C GLN A 170 -5.30 2.51 -7.45
N PHE A 171 -5.87 2.74 -8.64
CA PHE A 171 -5.69 1.84 -9.79
C PHE A 171 -4.24 1.71 -10.24
N GLU A 172 -3.46 2.80 -10.19
CA GLU A 172 -2.03 2.77 -10.52
C GLU A 172 -1.21 2.24 -9.33
N ARG A 173 -1.60 2.61 -8.11
CA ARG A 173 -0.85 2.25 -6.88
C ARG A 173 -0.94 0.77 -6.52
N LEU A 174 -2.07 0.11 -6.77
CA LEU A 174 -2.26 -1.30 -6.42
C LEU A 174 -1.30 -2.25 -7.14
N HIS A 175 -0.68 -1.82 -8.24
CA HIS A 175 0.34 -2.62 -8.93
C HIS A 175 1.58 -2.81 -8.06
N ALA A 176 1.96 -1.78 -7.30
CA ALA A 176 3.08 -1.85 -6.37
C ALA A 176 2.75 -2.80 -5.21
N ASP A 177 1.50 -2.78 -4.71
CA ASP A 177 1.04 -3.71 -3.67
C ASP A 177 1.05 -5.15 -4.18
N ALA A 178 0.61 -5.39 -5.42
CA ALA A 178 0.61 -6.73 -6.02
C ALA A 178 2.03 -7.29 -6.13
N GLU A 179 2.98 -6.51 -6.63
CA GLU A 179 4.38 -6.96 -6.70
C GLU A 179 5.02 -7.14 -5.32
N TYR A 180 4.67 -6.32 -4.35
CA TYR A 180 5.15 -6.50 -2.98
C TYR A 180 4.58 -7.79 -2.36
N SER A 181 3.32 -8.11 -2.65
CA SER A 181 2.67 -9.35 -2.21
C SER A 181 3.38 -10.58 -2.82
N ILE A 182 3.77 -10.51 -4.09
CA ILE A 182 4.57 -11.53 -4.78
C ILE A 182 5.97 -11.64 -4.19
N TYR A 183 6.61 -10.51 -3.89
CA TYR A 183 7.91 -10.51 -3.23
C TYR A 183 7.84 -11.29 -1.91
N ARG A 184 6.83 -11.02 -1.07
CA ARG A 184 6.61 -11.77 0.18
C ARG A 184 6.35 -13.25 -0.08
N LEU A 185 5.55 -13.58 -1.09
CA LEU A 185 5.27 -14.96 -1.50
C LEU A 185 6.57 -15.71 -1.87
N SER A 186 7.52 -15.02 -2.51
CA SER A 186 8.80 -15.61 -2.91
C SER A 186 9.71 -15.96 -1.73
N LEU A 187 9.54 -15.27 -0.59
CA LEU A 187 10.29 -15.50 0.65
C LEU A 187 9.65 -16.59 1.51
N ASP A 188 8.33 -16.55 1.69
CA ASP A 188 7.60 -17.44 2.58
C ASP A 188 6.78 -18.48 1.81
N LYS A 189 7.35 -19.68 1.64
CA LYS A 189 6.60 -20.85 1.16
C LYS A 189 5.46 -21.25 2.11
N GLU A 190 5.56 -20.85 3.37
CA GLU A 190 4.66 -21.25 4.46
C GLU A 190 3.20 -20.81 4.26
N TYR A 191 2.94 -19.78 3.43
CA TYR A 191 1.58 -19.28 3.20
C TYR A 191 0.68 -20.26 2.42
N TYR A 192 1.25 -21.16 1.62
CA TYR A 192 0.50 -22.26 0.99
C TYR A 192 0.32 -23.46 1.94
N ASP A 193 1.23 -23.62 2.90
CA ASP A 193 1.34 -24.82 3.72
C ASP A 193 0.51 -24.73 5.02
N LYS A 194 -0.13 -23.59 5.28
CA LYS A 194 -1.04 -23.41 6.42
C LYS A 194 -2.25 -24.35 6.29
N LYS A 195 -2.36 -25.30 7.22
CA LYS A 195 -3.46 -26.29 7.31
C LYS A 195 -4.81 -25.72 7.79
N TYR A 196 -4.99 -24.40 7.76
CA TYR A 196 -6.26 -23.80 8.18
C TYR A 196 -7.36 -24.15 7.17
N ASP A 197 -8.59 -24.32 7.65
CA ASP A 197 -9.76 -24.33 6.79
C ASP A 197 -10.02 -22.90 6.27
N PHE A 198 -9.32 -22.56 5.19
CA PHE A 198 -9.46 -21.25 4.55
C PHE A 198 -10.84 -21.08 3.89
N GLN A 199 -11.55 -22.17 3.57
CA GLN A 199 -12.88 -22.08 2.95
C GLN A 199 -13.88 -21.48 3.93
N LYS A 200 -13.81 -21.85 5.21
CA LYS A 200 -14.64 -21.23 6.25
C LYS A 200 -14.30 -19.75 6.43
N GLN A 201 -13.01 -19.39 6.46
CA GLN A 201 -12.58 -18.00 6.61
C GLN A 201 -12.99 -17.15 5.39
N LYS A 202 -12.82 -17.68 4.18
CA LYS A 202 -13.30 -17.07 2.94
C LYS A 202 -14.80 -16.86 2.97
N LYS A 203 -15.58 -17.86 3.40
CA LYS A 203 -17.04 -17.74 3.51
C LYS A 203 -17.44 -16.59 4.44
N LEU A 204 -16.83 -16.52 5.63
CA LEU A 204 -17.10 -15.44 6.59
C LEU A 204 -16.71 -14.08 6.03
N TYR A 205 -15.57 -14.00 5.35
CA TYR A 205 -15.11 -12.78 4.71
C TYR A 205 -16.09 -12.28 3.64
N ILE A 206 -16.48 -13.15 2.70
CA ILE A 206 -17.46 -12.81 1.65
C ILE A 206 -18.80 -12.41 2.26
N GLN A 207 -19.30 -13.16 3.26
CA GLN A 207 -20.53 -12.81 3.96
C GLN A 207 -20.46 -11.44 4.63
N SER A 208 -19.31 -11.08 5.21
CA SER A 208 -19.13 -9.77 5.82
C SER A 208 -19.18 -8.63 4.79
N LEU A 209 -18.60 -8.82 3.59
CA LEU A 209 -18.69 -7.83 2.52
C LEU A 209 -20.12 -7.70 1.98
N THR A 210 -20.81 -8.82 1.78
CA THR A 210 -22.22 -8.81 1.33
C THR A 210 -23.12 -8.12 2.34
N GLN A 211 -22.93 -8.40 3.64
CA GLN A 211 -23.68 -7.72 4.69
C GLN A 211 -23.39 -6.23 4.71
N TYR A 212 -22.11 -5.84 4.63
CA TYR A 212 -21.73 -4.43 4.59
C TYR A 212 -22.37 -3.68 3.41
N VAL A 213 -22.37 -4.27 2.21
CA VAL A 213 -23.07 -3.70 1.06
C VAL A 213 -24.57 -3.56 1.32
N ALA A 214 -25.20 -4.60 1.86
CA ALA A 214 -26.64 -4.55 2.15
C ALA A 214 -26.98 -3.47 3.20
N ASP A 215 -26.13 -3.31 4.21
CA ASP A 215 -26.29 -2.31 5.26
C ASP A 215 -26.17 -0.89 4.67
N GLU A 216 -25.10 -0.62 3.92
CA GLU A 216 -24.88 0.68 3.26
C GLU A 216 -26.00 1.02 2.26
N GLU A 217 -26.46 0.05 1.45
CA GLU A 217 -27.58 0.26 0.51
C GLU A 217 -28.91 0.52 1.22
N SER A 218 -29.11 -0.06 2.40
CA SER A 218 -30.34 0.17 3.18
C SER A 218 -30.40 1.57 3.80
N GLN A 219 -29.25 2.23 3.93
CA GLN A 219 -29.09 3.54 4.55
C GLN A 219 -28.71 4.64 3.54
N ASP A 220 -28.79 4.37 2.23
CA ASP A 220 -28.35 5.28 1.18
C ASP A 220 -29.02 6.68 1.33
N PRO A 221 -28.25 7.73 1.66
CA PRO A 221 -28.79 9.07 1.87
C PRO A 221 -29.24 9.74 0.56
N TYR A 222 -28.85 9.18 -0.59
CA TYR A 222 -29.21 9.61 -1.93
C TYR A 222 -30.33 8.75 -2.56
N GLN A 223 -31.01 7.93 -1.76
CA GLN A 223 -32.07 7.06 -2.23
C GLN A 223 -33.23 7.88 -2.83
N ASP A 224 -33.33 7.85 -4.15
CA ASP A 224 -34.45 8.40 -4.90
C ASP A 224 -35.55 7.33 -5.06
N ASN A 225 -36.73 7.62 -4.49
CA ASN A 225 -37.89 6.72 -4.52
C ASN A 225 -38.65 6.73 -5.86
N SER A 226 -38.23 7.56 -6.82
CA SER A 226 -38.71 7.52 -8.19
C SER A 226 -38.39 6.17 -8.86
N THR A 227 -39.08 5.86 -9.95
CA THR A 227 -38.78 4.65 -10.73
C THR A 227 -37.33 4.65 -11.25
N ASP A 228 -36.83 5.81 -11.68
CA ASP A 228 -35.45 5.97 -12.17
C ASP A 228 -34.43 5.81 -11.03
N GLY A 229 -34.71 6.39 -9.87
CA GLY A 229 -33.89 6.25 -8.65
C GLY A 229 -33.76 4.80 -8.18
N LYS A 230 -34.87 4.07 -8.14
CA LYS A 230 -34.88 2.64 -7.81
C LYS A 230 -34.08 1.79 -8.80
N GLN A 231 -34.16 2.10 -10.09
CA GLN A 231 -33.37 1.41 -11.10
C GLN A 231 -31.87 1.65 -10.90
N LYS A 232 -31.45 2.91 -10.69
CA LYS A 232 -30.04 3.25 -10.45
C LYS A 232 -29.48 2.59 -9.20
N SER A 233 -30.26 2.53 -8.11
CA SER A 233 -29.89 1.83 -6.88
C SER A 233 -29.72 0.32 -7.13
N ALA A 234 -30.67 -0.33 -7.83
CA ALA A 234 -30.55 -1.74 -8.17
C ALA A 234 -29.33 -2.04 -9.06
N GLU A 235 -29.03 -1.18 -10.03
CA GLU A 235 -27.83 -1.28 -10.87
C GLU A 235 -26.54 -1.11 -10.06
N ARG A 236 -26.52 -0.19 -9.09
CA ARG A 236 -25.38 0.00 -8.18
C ARG A 236 -25.17 -1.22 -7.30
N ALA A 237 -26.21 -1.72 -6.64
CA ALA A 237 -26.14 -2.94 -5.83
C ALA A 237 -25.62 -4.13 -6.64
N LYS A 238 -26.08 -4.29 -7.90
CA LYS A 238 -25.57 -5.32 -8.81
C LYS A 238 -24.07 -5.16 -9.09
N ARG A 239 -23.61 -3.94 -9.40
CA ARG A 239 -22.18 -3.66 -9.62
C ARG A 239 -21.32 -3.96 -8.40
N LEU A 240 -21.81 -3.67 -7.19
CA LEU A 240 -21.11 -4.01 -5.95
C LEU A 240 -21.03 -5.52 -5.73
N GLN A 241 -22.15 -6.23 -5.96
CA GLN A 241 -22.18 -7.69 -5.87
C GLN A 241 -21.23 -8.35 -6.87
N GLU A 242 -21.12 -7.84 -8.09
CA GLU A 242 -20.16 -8.33 -9.10
C GLU A 242 -18.71 -8.25 -8.59
N LYS A 243 -18.34 -7.22 -7.80
CA LYS A 243 -17.01 -7.14 -7.19
C LYS A 243 -16.79 -8.20 -6.12
N ILE A 244 -17.82 -8.47 -5.31
CA ILE A 244 -17.79 -9.55 -4.32
C ILE A 244 -17.66 -10.92 -5.01
N ASP A 245 -18.37 -11.13 -6.12
CA ASP A 245 -18.31 -12.38 -6.89
C ASP A 245 -16.91 -12.62 -7.48
N ILE A 246 -16.24 -11.56 -7.96
CA ILE A 246 -14.83 -11.62 -8.39
C ILE A 246 -13.94 -12.09 -7.22
N LEU A 247 -14.08 -11.49 -6.04
CA LEU A 247 -13.31 -11.90 -4.85
C LEU A 247 -13.61 -13.35 -4.47
N GLN A 248 -14.88 -13.75 -4.44
CA GLN A 248 -15.29 -15.12 -4.16
C GLN A 248 -14.70 -16.10 -5.18
N LYS A 249 -14.57 -15.74 -6.45
CA LYS A 249 -13.95 -16.60 -7.46
C LYS A 249 -12.43 -16.68 -7.32
N LEU A 250 -11.76 -15.54 -7.13
CA LEU A 250 -10.29 -15.46 -7.20
C LEU A 250 -9.57 -15.83 -5.90
N ILE A 251 -10.24 -15.74 -4.75
CA ILE A 251 -9.68 -16.21 -3.47
C ILE A 251 -9.70 -17.75 -3.45
N THR A 252 -8.62 -18.36 -3.94
CA THR A 252 -8.51 -19.82 -4.10
C THR A 252 -7.69 -20.52 -3.02
N ASN A 253 -7.04 -19.77 -2.13
CA ASN A 253 -6.23 -20.30 -1.03
C ASN A 253 -6.07 -19.23 0.07
N TYR A 254 -5.39 -19.61 1.16
CA TYR A 254 -5.15 -18.73 2.30
C TYR A 254 -4.29 -17.51 1.95
N PHE A 255 -3.29 -17.66 1.07
CA PHE A 255 -2.46 -16.55 0.61
C PHE A 255 -3.32 -15.42 0.04
N TYR A 256 -4.15 -15.71 -0.97
CA TYR A 256 -5.00 -14.69 -1.59
C TYR A 256 -6.01 -14.08 -0.62
N LEU A 257 -6.60 -14.88 0.27
CA LEU A 257 -7.51 -14.35 1.29
C LEU A 257 -6.80 -13.33 2.19
N ASN A 258 -5.63 -13.70 2.70
CA ASN A 258 -4.86 -12.85 3.58
C ASN A 258 -4.36 -11.58 2.88
N GLU A 259 -3.95 -11.66 1.62
CA GLU A 259 -3.49 -10.49 0.85
C GLU A 259 -4.63 -9.51 0.56
N VAL A 260 -5.81 -10.01 0.19
CA VAL A 260 -7.01 -9.17 0.00
C VAL A 260 -7.42 -8.48 1.31
N GLN A 261 -7.45 -9.20 2.43
CA GLN A 261 -7.79 -8.63 3.73
C GLN A 261 -6.78 -7.57 4.17
N LYS A 262 -5.47 -7.80 3.96
CA LYS A 262 -4.44 -6.80 4.25
C LYS A 262 -4.60 -5.54 3.39
N PHE A 263 -4.87 -5.71 2.09
CA PHE A 263 -5.11 -4.59 1.18
C PHE A 263 -6.31 -3.76 1.66
N GLU A 264 -7.44 -4.42 1.96
CA GLU A 264 -8.63 -3.76 2.50
C GLU A 264 -8.35 -3.00 3.81
N MET A 265 -7.67 -3.65 4.76
CA MET A 265 -7.33 -3.05 6.05
C MET A 265 -6.38 -1.85 5.93
N ASN A 266 -5.48 -1.85 4.96
CA ASN A 266 -4.51 -0.77 4.81
C ASN A 266 -5.10 0.49 4.18
N TYR A 267 -6.19 0.36 3.41
CA TYR A 267 -6.69 1.43 2.55
C TYR A 267 -8.11 1.89 2.88
N TYR A 268 -8.95 1.03 3.50
CA TYR A 268 -10.37 1.35 3.68
C TYR A 268 -10.92 1.07 5.09
N LYS A 269 -10.09 0.62 6.03
CA LYS A 269 -10.48 0.36 7.43
C LYS A 269 -9.53 0.97 8.43
#